data_AF-A0A2M7X5Y5-F1
#
_entry.id   AF-A0A2M7X5Y5-F1
#
_cell.length_a   1.000
_cell.length_b   1.000
_cell.length_c   1.000
_cell.angle_alpha   90.00
_cell.angle_beta   90.00
_cell.angle_gamma   90.00
#
_symmetry.space_group_name_H-M   'P 1'
#
loop_
_entity.id
_entity.type
_entity.pdbx_description
1 polymer ?
#
loop_
_entity_poly.entity_id
_entity_poly.type
_entity_poly.pdbx_seq_one_letter_code
_entity_poly.pdbx_strand_id
1 'polypeptide(L)'
;MIESAESLVRQAEALHRQGRRPEAIDGLRGVLGKRPQLTEVWYELGYLLKTNGNYAEALLAYAEALARGVDRAPEVHLNRAVIYSDHLRQEDLAELEL
;
A
#
# COMPACT_ATOMS: atom_id res chain seq x y z
N MET A 1 17.52 -12.88 13.09
CA MET A 1 17.11 -11.48 13.27
C MET A 1 15.79 -11.32 12.56
N ILE A 2 14.71 -10.94 13.25
CA ILE A 2 13.40 -10.71 12.60
C ILE A 2 13.45 -9.30 12.00
N GLU A 3 13.32 -9.16 10.68
CA GLU A 3 13.28 -7.84 10.05
C GLU A 3 12.05 -7.06 10.53
N SER A 4 12.24 -5.84 11.03
CA SER A 4 11.14 -4.96 11.44
C SER A 4 10.35 -4.50 10.21
N ALA A 5 9.07 -4.10 10.41
CA ALA A 5 8.27 -3.51 9.34
C ALA A 5 8.98 -2.30 8.71
N GLU A 6 9.61 -1.46 9.54
CA GLU A 6 10.40 -0.31 9.08
C GLU A 6 11.55 -0.72 8.14
N SER A 7 12.32 -1.76 8.50
CA SER A 7 13.43 -2.23 7.67
C SER A 7 12.95 -2.74 6.32
N LEU A 8 11.81 -3.43 6.29
CA LEU A 8 11.19 -3.95 5.06
C LEU A 8 10.72 -2.84 4.15
N VAL A 9 10.05 -1.83 4.73
CA VAL A 9 9.59 -0.64 3.99
C VAL A 9 10.78 0.10 3.39
N ARG A 10 11.83 0.37 4.18
CA ARG A 10 13.04 1.04 3.68
C ARG A 10 13.71 0.27 2.53
N GLN A 11 13.71 -1.05 2.58
CA GLN A 11 14.25 -1.88 1.50
C GLN A 11 13.38 -1.79 0.24
N ALA A 12 12.06 -1.87 0.37
CA ALA A 12 11.14 -1.76 -0.76
C ALA A 12 11.19 -0.36 -1.41
N GLU A 13 11.26 0.71 -0.61
CA GLU A 13 11.49 2.08 -1.11
C GLU A 13 12.81 2.19 -1.88
N ALA A 14 13.89 1.57 -1.38
CA ALA A 14 15.18 1.57 -2.05
C ALA A 14 15.12 0.87 -3.41
N LEU A 15 14.46 -0.29 -3.49
CA LEU A 15 14.20 -0.99 -4.76
C LEU A 15 13.34 -0.14 -5.71
N HIS A 16 12.28 0.49 -5.20
CA HIS A 16 11.43 1.36 -6.00
C HIS A 16 12.20 2.54 -6.61
N ARG A 17 13.05 3.21 -5.81
CA ARG A 17 13.92 4.31 -6.29
C ARG A 17 14.93 3.87 -7.34
N GLN A 18 15.34 2.60 -7.32
CA GLN A 18 16.21 2.01 -8.35
C GLN A 18 15.44 1.61 -9.63
N GLY A 19 14.13 1.88 -9.71
CA GLY A 19 13.30 1.45 -10.83
C GLY A 19 12.89 -0.03 -10.77
N ARG A 20 13.32 -0.76 -9.73
CA ARG A 20 13.03 -2.18 -9.50
C ARG A 20 11.68 -2.36 -8.81
N ARG A 21 10.64 -1.75 -9.40
CA ARG A 21 9.29 -1.70 -8.84
C ARG A 21 8.67 -3.09 -8.65
N PRO A 22 8.76 -4.04 -9.61
CA PRO A 22 8.20 -5.37 -9.42
C PRO A 22 8.81 -6.10 -8.22
N GLU A 23 10.14 -5.99 -8.06
CA GLU A 23 10.86 -6.64 -6.97
C GLU A 23 10.49 -6.09 -5.60
N ALA A 24 10.26 -4.77 -5.51
CA ALA A 24 9.77 -4.14 -4.29
C ALA A 24 8.38 -4.69 -3.90
N ILE A 25 7.46 -4.74 -4.86
CA ILE A 25 6.09 -5.23 -4.66
C ILE A 25 6.09 -6.72 -4.26
N ASP A 26 6.84 -7.55 -4.98
CA ASP A 26 6.92 -8.99 -4.72
C ASP A 26 7.59 -9.29 -3.38
N GLY A 27 8.61 -8.50 -3.00
CA GLY A 27 9.25 -8.57 -1.69
C GLY A 27 8.24 -8.33 -0.55
N LEU A 28 7.46 -7.25 -0.64
CA LEU A 28 6.43 -6.96 0.36
C LEU A 28 5.31 -8.00 0.39
N ARG A 29 4.86 -8.50 -0.78
CA ARG A 29 3.88 -9.61 -0.85
C ARG A 29 4.40 -10.86 -0.14
N GLY A 30 5.66 -11.23 -0.37
CA GLY A 30 6.30 -12.38 0.27
C GLY A 30 6.40 -12.24 1.79
N VAL A 31 6.66 -11.01 2.28
CA VAL A 31 6.61 -10.69 3.72
C VAL A 31 5.21 -10.89 4.28
N LEU A 32 4.20 -10.31 3.63
CA LEU A 32 2.81 -10.31 4.09
C LEU A 32 2.20 -11.72 4.06
N GLY A 33 2.61 -12.57 3.11
CA GLY A 33 2.22 -13.98 3.10
C GLY A 33 2.67 -14.76 4.34
N LYS A 34 3.73 -14.30 5.03
CA LYS A 34 4.24 -14.89 6.28
C LYS A 34 3.80 -14.12 7.52
N ARG A 35 3.62 -12.80 7.38
CA ARG A 35 3.34 -11.86 8.47
C ARG A 35 2.21 -10.90 8.08
N PRO A 36 0.97 -11.39 7.96
CA PRO A 36 -0.15 -10.59 7.49
C PRO A 36 -0.55 -9.49 8.48
N GLN A 37 -0.08 -9.50 9.72
CA GLN A 37 -0.40 -8.50 10.75
C GLN A 37 0.39 -7.19 10.61
N LEU A 38 1.34 -7.10 9.69
CA LEU A 38 2.17 -5.90 9.50
C LEU A 38 1.41 -4.82 8.73
N THR A 39 0.62 -4.02 9.44
CA THR A 39 -0.20 -2.92 8.90
C THR A 39 0.60 -1.93 8.06
N GLU A 40 1.77 -1.52 8.55
CA GLU A 40 2.67 -0.60 7.85
C GLU A 40 3.15 -1.16 6.50
N VAL A 41 3.32 -2.48 6.40
CA VAL A 41 3.73 -3.14 5.16
C VAL A 41 2.57 -3.20 4.16
N TRP A 42 1.33 -3.37 4.63
CA TRP A 42 0.15 -3.27 3.77
C TRP A 42 -0.02 -1.85 3.20
N TYR A 43 0.19 -0.82 4.03
CA TYR A 43 0.19 0.56 3.58
C TYR A 43 1.25 0.79 2.48
N GLU A 44 2.49 0.37 2.73
CA GLU A 44 3.57 0.56 1.76
C GLU A 44 3.32 -0.20 0.45
N LEU A 45 2.80 -1.42 0.53
CA LEU A 45 2.39 -2.18 -0.65
C LEU A 45 1.33 -1.41 -1.45
N GLY A 46 0.32 -0.84 -0.80
CA GLY A 46 -0.69 0.00 -1.44
C GLY A 46 -0.09 1.21 -2.15
N TYR A 47 0.86 1.89 -1.50
CA TYR A 47 1.56 3.03 -2.07
C TYR A 47 2.39 2.66 -3.31
N LEU A 48 3.16 1.57 -3.25
CA LEU A 48 3.95 1.09 -4.37
C LEU A 48 3.09 0.62 -5.54
N LEU A 49 1.96 -0.03 -5.26
CA LEU A 49 0.99 -0.44 -6.29
C LEU A 49 0.35 0.77 -6.96
N LYS A 50 -0.05 1.78 -6.19
CA LYS A 50 -0.61 3.05 -6.70
C LYS A 50 0.38 3.73 -7.64
N THR A 51 1.63 3.89 -7.21
CA THR A 51 2.69 4.53 -8.02
C THR A 51 3.10 3.71 -9.25
N ASN A 52 2.79 2.41 -9.26
CA ASN A 52 2.94 1.54 -10.42
C ASN A 52 1.70 1.50 -11.33
N GLY A 53 0.60 2.20 -11.00
CA GLY A 53 -0.64 2.20 -11.77
C GLY A 53 -1.54 0.99 -11.52
N ASN A 54 -1.21 0.13 -10.55
CA ASN A 54 -1.98 -1.06 -10.21
C ASN A 54 -3.09 -0.71 -9.20
N TYR A 55 -4.02 0.15 -9.64
CA TYR A 55 -4.99 0.81 -8.74
C TYR A 55 -5.90 -0.15 -7.99
N ALA A 56 -6.42 -1.19 -8.65
CA ALA A 56 -7.29 -2.17 -8.00
C ALA A 56 -6.56 -2.92 -6.87
N GLU A 57 -5.31 -3.33 -7.11
CA GLU A 57 -4.50 -4.01 -6.09
C GLU A 57 -4.08 -3.06 -4.96
N ALA A 58 -3.83 -1.79 -5.28
CA ALA A 58 -3.54 -0.77 -4.28
C ALA A 58 -4.70 -0.57 -3.31
N LEU A 59 -5.93 -0.49 -3.83
CA LEU A 59 -7.15 -0.39 -3.01
C LEU A 59 -7.31 -1.59 -2.08
N LEU A 60 -7.03 -2.81 -2.56
CA LEU A 60 -7.06 -4.01 -1.72
C LEU A 60 -6.00 -3.95 -0.61
N ALA A 61 -4.76 -3.60 -0.93
CA ALA A 61 -3.70 -3.49 0.08
C ALA A 61 -4.02 -2.42 1.13
N TYR A 62 -4.57 -1.28 0.72
CA TYR A 62 -5.04 -0.24 1.63
C TYR A 62 -6.20 -0.69 2.51
N ALA A 63 -7.16 -1.46 1.95
CA ALA A 63 -8.24 -2.04 2.73
C ALA A 63 -7.72 -3.02 3.79
N GLU A 64 -6.73 -3.85 3.45
CA GLU A 64 -6.09 -4.76 4.40
C GLU A 64 -5.35 -4.00 5.52
N ALA A 65 -4.74 -2.86 5.21
CA ALA A 65 -4.11 -1.98 6.20
C ALA A 65 -5.15 -1.40 7.18
N LEU A 66 -6.26 -0.86 6.68
CA LEU A 66 -7.36 -0.33 7.49
C LEU A 66 -7.99 -1.40 8.37
N ALA A 67 -8.29 -2.57 7.79
CA ALA A 67 -8.91 -3.69 8.52
C ALA A 67 -8.07 -4.19 9.71
N ARG A 68 -6.77 -3.93 9.71
CA ARG A 68 -5.83 -4.32 10.77
C ARG A 68 -5.46 -3.17 11.72
N GLY A 69 -6.07 -2.00 11.56
CA GLY A 69 -5.84 -0.86 12.43
C GLY A 69 -4.50 -0.17 12.19
N VAL A 70 -4.18 0.14 10.93
CA VAL A 70 -3.03 1.00 10.63
C VAL A 70 -3.17 2.38 11.29
N ASP A 71 -2.11 2.86 11.94
CA ASP A 71 -2.13 4.13 12.69
C ASP A 71 -2.36 5.36 11.81
N ARG A 72 -2.05 5.25 10.51
CA ARG A 72 -2.20 6.30 9.49
C ARG A 72 -3.44 6.13 8.62
N ALA A 73 -4.56 5.81 9.25
CA ALA A 73 -5.84 5.64 8.55
C ALA A 73 -6.22 6.87 7.69
N PRO A 74 -6.05 8.14 8.14
CA PRO A 74 -6.35 9.31 7.32
C PRO A 74 -5.55 9.35 6.00
N GLU A 75 -4.27 8.99 6.02
CA GLU A 75 -3.41 8.95 4.84
C GLU A 75 -3.82 7.81 3.90
N VAL A 76 -4.30 6.69 4.44
CA VAL A 76 -4.82 5.58 3.64
C VAL A 76 -6.09 6.00 2.92
N HIS A 77 -7.03 6.62 3.63
CA HIS A 77 -8.26 7.16 3.06
C HIS A 77 -7.99 8.19 1.96
N LEU A 78 -7.09 9.15 2.20
CA LEU A 78 -6.67 10.12 1.18
C LEU A 78 -6.11 9.43 -0.07
N ASN A 79 -5.25 8.42 0.10
CA ASN A 79 -4.70 7.68 -1.05
C ASN A 79 -5.78 6.91 -1.83
N ARG A 80 -6.78 6.33 -1.14
CA ARG A 80 -7.91 5.64 -1.78
C ARG A 80 -8.83 6.63 -2.50
N ALA A 81 -9.11 7.79 -1.90
CA ALA A 81 -9.87 8.87 -2.52
C ALA A 81 -9.25 9.33 -3.84
N VAL A 82 -7.93 9.56 -3.85
CA VAL A 82 -7.17 9.93 -5.05
C VAL A 82 -7.27 8.84 -6.13
N ILE A 83 -7.17 7.55 -5.75
CA ILE A 83 -7.34 6.46 -6.72
C ILE A 83 -8.75 6.48 -7.33
N TYR A 84 -9.79 6.61 -6.51
CA TYR A 84 -11.17 6.63 -6.99
C TYR A 84 -11.46 7.84 -7.88
N SER A 85 -11.05 9.04 -7.48
CA SER A 85 -11.24 10.27 -8.24
C SER A 85 -10.40 10.29 -9.52
N ASP A 86 -9.07 10.23 -9.38
CA ASP A 86 -8.15 10.66 -10.45
C ASP A 86 -7.83 9.53 -11.44
N HIS A 87 -8.05 8.28 -11.03
CA HIS A 87 -7.63 7.12 -11.82
C HIS A 87 -8.78 6.20 -12.22
N LEU A 88 -9.80 6.05 -11.38
CA LEU A 88 -10.96 5.19 -11.68
C LEU A 88 -12.20 5.99 -12.09
N ARG A 89 -12.23 7.31 -11.86
CA ARG A 89 -13.38 8.19 -12.13
C ARG A 89 -14.66 7.71 -11.44
N GLN A 90 -14.53 7.27 -10.20
CA GLN A 90 -15.59 6.79 -9.33
C GLN A 90 -15.82 7.81 -8.21
N GLU A 91 -16.42 8.95 -8.56
CA GLU A 91 -16.61 10.10 -7.67
C GLU A 91 -17.35 9.71 -6.37
N ASP A 92 -18.44 8.93 -6.49
CA ASP A 92 -19.19 8.43 -5.32
C ASP A 92 -18.31 7.67 -4.33
N LEU A 93 -17.33 6.88 -4.80
CA LEU A 93 -16.43 6.12 -3.94
C LEU A 93 -15.32 6.99 -3.35
N ALA A 94 -14.92 8.06 -4.04
CA ALA A 94 -13.96 9.01 -3.52
C ALA A 94 -14.53 9.81 -2.34
N GLU A 95 -15.81 10.21 -2.42
CA GLU A 95 -16.50 10.95 -1.35
C GLU A 95 -16.65 10.11 -0.07
N LEU A 96 -16.78 8.78 -0.18
CA LEU A 96 -16.84 7.87 0.97
C LEU A 96 -15.52 7.77 1.76
N GLU A 97 -14.41 8.26 1.21
CA GLU A 97 -13.10 8.25 1.85
C GLU A 97 -12.77 9.58 2.56
N LEU A 98 -13.65 10.59 2.53
CA LEU A 98 -13.47 11.90 3.20
C LEU A 98 -14.17 11.95 4.56
#